data_AF-A0A9P8DV65-F1
#
_entry.id   AF-A0A9P8DV65-F1
#
_cell.length_a   1.000
_cell.length_b   1.000
_cell.length_c   1.000
_cell.angle_alpha   90.00
_cell.angle_beta   90.00
_cell.angle_gamma   90.00
#
_symmetry.space_group_name_H-M   'P 1'
#
loop_
_entity.id
_entity.type
_entity.pdbx_description
1 polymer ?
#
loop_
_entity_poly.entity_id
_entity_poly.type
_entity_poly.pdbx_seq_one_letter_code
_entity_poly.pdbx_strand_id
1 'polypeptide(L)' 'MTDKLPPQLLQLFAPRPALRYLPPCDHAPEDRRTPAISGVAQYVQAAKEYDDEYVPTESWLQKKDREKMERD' A
#
# COMPACT_ATOMS: atom_id res chain seq x y z
N MET A 1 -13.17 30.51 12.78
CA MET A 1 -14.17 31.11 11.86
C MET A 1 -15.63 30.87 12.28
N THR A 2 -16.00 29.79 12.98
CA THR A 2 -17.36 29.53 13.51
C THR A 2 -17.68 30.24 14.83
N ASP A 3 -16.65 30.79 15.46
CA ASP A 3 -16.63 31.52 16.74
C ASP A 3 -17.31 32.91 16.70
N LYS A 4 -17.52 33.47 15.51
CA LYS A 4 -18.17 34.79 15.33
C LYS A 4 -19.68 34.71 15.05
N LEU A 5 -20.27 33.51 15.10
CA LEU A 5 -21.69 33.32 14.82
C LEU A 5 -22.57 33.75 16.00
N PRO A 6 -23.79 34.25 15.74
CA PRO A 6 -24.80 34.47 16.77
C PRO A 6 -25.06 33.21 17.61
N PRO A 7 -25.43 33.35 18.90
CA PRO A 7 -25.61 32.23 19.81
C PRO A 7 -26.54 31.12 19.30
N GLN A 8 -27.61 31.49 18.58
CA GLN A 8 -28.58 30.55 18.02
C GLN A 8 -27.95 29.63 16.95
N LEU A 9 -27.01 30.17 16.17
CA LEU A 9 -26.30 29.41 15.14
C LEU A 9 -25.13 28.63 15.74
N LEU A 10 -24.48 29.15 16.79
CA LEU A 10 -23.36 28.49 17.47
C LEU A 10 -23.81 27.18 18.14
N GLN A 11 -25.05 27.12 18.63
CA GLN A 11 -25.63 25.91 19.24
C GLN A 11 -25.67 24.71 18.27
N LEU A 12 -25.79 24.95 16.96
CA LEU A 12 -25.78 23.89 15.94
C LEU A 12 -24.40 23.22 15.79
N PHE A 13 -23.35 23.88 16.27
CA PHE A 13 -21.97 23.39 16.26
C PHE A 13 -21.56 22.85 17.64
N ALA A 14 -22.53 22.54 18.51
CA ALA A 14 -22.24 21.88 19.77
C ALA A 14 -21.49 20.57 19.52
N PRO A 15 -20.37 20.31 20.23
CA PRO A 15 -19.61 19.09 20.03
C PRO A 15 -20.46 17.88 20.44
N ARG A 16 -20.17 16.74 19.82
CA ARG A 16 -20.73 15.47 20.26
C ARG A 16 -20.23 15.13 21.67
N PRO A 17 -20.96 14.29 22.42
CA PRO A 17 -20.44 13.72 23.66
C PRO A 17 -19.07 13.08 23.43
N ALA A 18 -18.22 13.10 24.47
CA ALA A 18 -16.90 12.49 24.41
C ALA A 18 -17.00 11.00 24.03
N LEU A 19 -16.07 10.55 23.20
CA LEU A 19 -16.01 9.16 22.78
C LEU A 19 -15.73 8.27 24.00
N ARG A 20 -16.43 7.13 24.09
CA ARG A 20 -16.13 6.12 25.09
C ARG A 20 -14.78 5.50 24.79
N TYR A 21 -13.91 5.42 25.78
CA TYR A 21 -12.65 4.69 25.67
C TYR A 21 -12.91 3.20 25.40
N LEU A 22 -12.13 2.63 24.49
CA LEU A 22 -12.04 1.21 24.23
C LEU A 22 -10.55 0.85 24.15
N PRO A 23 -10.16 -0.35 24.61
CA PRO A 23 -8.79 -0.81 24.45
C PRO A 23 -8.43 -0.90 22.95
N PRO A 24 -7.17 -0.63 22.57
CA PRO A 24 -6.70 -0.82 21.20
C PRO A 24 -6.91 -2.25 20.72
N CYS A 25 -7.28 -2.42 19.45
CA CYS A 25 -7.44 -3.74 18.83
C CYS A 25 -6.12 -4.31 18.27
N ASP A 26 -5.09 -3.48 18.18
CA ASP A 26 -3.80 -3.77 17.55
C ASP A 26 -2.66 -3.58 18.56
N HIS A 27 -1.47 -4.03 18.19
CA HIS A 27 -0.24 -3.82 18.92
C HIS A 27 0.20 -2.35 18.86
N ALA A 28 0.94 -1.94 19.90
CA ALA A 28 1.55 -0.62 19.93
C ALA A 28 2.54 -0.45 18.76
N PRO A 29 2.72 0.77 18.21
CA PRO A 29 3.59 0.99 17.05
C PRO A 29 5.02 0.45 17.21
N GLU A 30 5.58 0.55 18.41
CA GLU A 30 6.89 0.03 18.79
C GLU A 30 7.00 -1.50 18.76
N ASP A 31 5.88 -2.20 18.92
CA ASP A 31 5.81 -3.66 18.92
C ASP A 31 5.44 -4.23 17.55
N ARG A 32 5.09 -3.38 16.58
CA ARG A 32 4.75 -3.82 15.23
C ARG A 32 5.99 -4.38 14.53
N ARG A 33 5.99 -5.68 14.24
CA ARG A 33 7.08 -6.38 13.56
C ARG A 33 6.59 -7.06 12.28
N THR A 34 7.36 -6.92 11.22
CA THR A 34 7.23 -7.74 10.02
C THR A 34 8.01 -9.06 10.20
N PRO A 35 7.72 -10.08 9.38
CA PRO A 35 8.52 -11.30 9.36
C PRO A 35 10.00 -11.01 9.11
N ALA A 36 10.88 -11.83 9.72
CA ALA A 36 12.31 -11.72 9.50
C ALA A 36 12.67 -12.05 8.04
N ILE A 37 13.55 -11.25 7.44
CA ILE A 37 14.07 -11.50 6.09
C ILE A 37 15.12 -12.61 6.16
N SER A 38 14.90 -13.70 5.42
CA SER A 38 15.86 -14.80 5.28
C SER A 38 16.88 -14.53 4.17
N GLY A 39 18.03 -15.19 4.22
CA GLY A 39 19.02 -15.14 3.14
C GLY A 39 18.50 -15.78 1.84
N VAL A 40 19.09 -15.37 0.71
CA VAL A 40 18.71 -15.84 -0.64
C VAL A 40 19.49 -17.07 -1.11
N ALA A 41 20.51 -17.51 -0.37
CA ALA A 41 21.42 -18.58 -0.79
C ALA A 41 20.73 -19.93 -1.08
N GLN A 42 19.61 -20.20 -0.42
CA GLN A 42 18.81 -21.41 -0.67
C GLN A 42 18.26 -21.51 -2.10
N TYR A 43 18.15 -20.39 -2.82
CA TYR A 43 17.62 -20.33 -4.18
C TYR A 43 18.68 -20.51 -5.28
N VAL A 44 19.95 -20.71 -4.92
CA VAL A 44 21.04 -20.91 -5.91
C VAL A 44 20.80 -22.13 -6.79
N GLN A 45 20.17 -23.18 -6.28
CA GLN A 45 19.84 -24.36 -7.07
C GLN A 45 18.70 -24.08 -8.06
N ALA A 46 17.67 -23.37 -7.64
CA ALA A 46 16.57 -22.94 -8.53
C ALA A 46 17.08 -22.06 -9.67
N ALA A 47 18.12 -21.25 -9.43
CA ALA A 47 18.77 -20.45 -10.46
C ALA A 47 19.53 -21.28 -11.51
N LYS A 48 19.72 -22.59 -11.32
CA LYS A 48 20.29 -23.50 -12.34
C LYS A 48 19.21 -24.24 -13.13
N GLU A 49 17.98 -24.24 -12.63
CA GLU A 49 16.82 -24.87 -13.25
C GLU A 49 16.04 -23.87 -14.11
N TYR A 50 16.66 -22.72 -14.43
CA TYR A 50 16.03 -21.72 -15.28
C TYR A 50 15.94 -22.23 -16.72
N ASP A 51 14.85 -21.88 -17.39
CA ASP A 51 14.62 -22.21 -18.79
C ASP A 51 15.43 -21.26 -19.69
N ASP A 52 16.43 -21.79 -20.39
CA ASP A 52 17.23 -21.05 -21.37
C ASP A 52 16.38 -20.53 -22.54
N GLU A 53 15.23 -21.15 -22.82
CA GLU A 53 14.30 -20.78 -23.89
C GLU A 53 13.15 -19.90 -23.40
N TYR A 54 13.27 -19.29 -22.21
CA TYR A 54 12.22 -18.46 -21.64
C TYR A 54 11.77 -17.33 -22.59
N VAL A 55 10.54 -17.43 -23.08
CA VAL A 55 9.87 -16.39 -23.84
C VAL A 55 9.04 -15.54 -22.88
N PRO A 56 9.45 -14.28 -22.58
CA PRO A 56 8.67 -13.42 -21.71
C PRO A 56 7.29 -13.16 -22.30
N THR A 57 6.25 -13.30 -21.48
CA THR A 57 4.90 -12.91 -21.89
C THR A 57 4.79 -11.39 -21.87
N GLU A 58 4.50 -10.79 -23.02
CA GLU A 58 4.31 -9.34 -23.12
C GLU A 58 2.96 -8.92 -22.52
N SER A 59 2.98 -7.92 -21.64
CA SER A 59 1.77 -7.15 -21.34
C SER A 59 1.32 -6.35 -22.56
N TRP A 60 0.04 -5.99 -22.61
CA TRP A 60 -0.53 -5.21 -23.72
C TRP A 60 0.23 -3.89 -23.99
N LEU A 61 0.71 -3.22 -22.93
CA LEU A 61 1.45 -1.97 -23.05
C LEU A 61 2.84 -2.20 -23.68
N GLN A 62 3.56 -3.24 -23.25
CA GLN A 62 4.87 -3.61 -23.79
C GLN A 62 4.78 -3.98 -25.26
N LYS A 63 3.73 -4.72 -25.66
CA LYS A 63 3.50 -5.07 -27.06
C LYS A 63 3.28 -3.83 -27.93
N LYS A 64 2.46 -2.88 -27.46
CA LYS A 64 2.21 -1.60 -28.16
C LYS A 64 3.49 -0.78 -28.33
N ASP A 65 4.33 -0.72 -27.29
CA ASP A 65 5.59 0.02 -27.34
C ASP A 65 6.59 -0.64 -28.29
N ARG A 66 6.65 -1.97 -28.34
CA ARG A 66 7.46 -2.73 -29.31
C ARG A 66 7.01 -2.47 -30.74
N GLU A 67 5.72 -2.58 -31.03
CA GLU A 67 5.15 -2.32 -32.36
C GLU A 67 5.44 -0.88 -32.85
N LYS A 68 5.54 0.07 -31.92
CA LYS A 68 5.92 1.45 -32.24
C LYS A 68 7.40 1.56 -32.59
N MET A 69 8.28 0.95 -31.78
CA MET A 69 9.74 0.97 -32.01
C MET A 69 10.17 0.20 -33.27
N GLU A 70 9.48 -0.89 -33.63
CA GLU A 70 9.77 -1.67 -34.85
C GLU A 70 9.31 -0.97 -36.14
N ARG A 71 8.46 0.06 -36.04
CA ARG A 71 7.88 0.76 -37.20
C ARG A 71 8.61 2.06 -37.57
N ASP A 72 9.40 2.60 -36.64
CA ASP A 72 10.26 3.78 -36.84
C ASP A 72 11.64 3.37 -37.41
#